data_AF-A0A1G1ZGI1-F1
#
_entry.id   AF-A0A1G1ZGI1-F1
#
_cell.length_a   1.000
_cell.length_b   1.000
_cell.length_c   1.000
_cell.angle_alpha   90.00
_cell.angle_beta   90.00
_cell.angle_gamma   90.00
#
_symmetry.space_group_name_H-M   'P 1'
#
loop_
_entity.id
_entity.type
_entity.pdbx_description
1 polymer ?
#
loop_
_entity_poly.entity_id
_entity_poly.type
_entity_poly.pdbx_seq_one_letter_code
_entity_poly.pdbx_strand_id
1 'polypeptide(L)'
;MKNQDFKKWKNLIKKVLDDCWEFRSLCGKPFDRGFIGELLVLKRLLEKYEVQLCSDSGEFVYAGSSNKGWDIELKLGDKFIRFDAKATTTLAPNGEPRWVRQASNNRFCNVIINKRNFRQKISLKKDFNPKLFFVYVDVNAWLKNRRADYYILSDRETKLVFGKKYQRLYNGKIRESGSTDFWVEYDDVKNFKDKYPNSGEFRVIKSCLKKSKK
;
A
#
# COMPACT_ATOMS: atom_id res chain seq x y z
N MET A 1 5.04 -5.07 -22.37
CA MET A 1 3.74 -4.46 -22.73
C MET A 1 3.93 -3.65 -24.00
N LYS A 2 2.97 -3.63 -24.94
CA LYS A 2 3.11 -2.81 -26.15
C LYS A 2 3.07 -1.32 -25.80
N ASN A 3 3.90 -0.51 -26.46
CA ASN A 3 3.97 0.95 -26.26
C ASN A 3 2.59 1.64 -26.31
N GLN A 4 1.71 1.20 -27.21
CA GLN A 4 0.36 1.76 -27.34
C GLN A 4 -0.50 1.51 -26.09
N ASP A 5 -0.41 0.31 -25.52
CA ASP A 5 -1.16 -0.05 -24.31
C ASP A 5 -0.62 0.69 -23.09
N PHE A 6 0.71 0.85 -22.99
CA PHE A 6 1.34 1.67 -21.96
C PHE A 6 0.83 3.11 -21.99
N LYS A 7 0.82 3.75 -23.17
CA LYS A 7 0.31 5.12 -23.35
C LYS A 7 -1.17 5.22 -22.95
N LYS A 8 -1.99 4.23 -23.32
CA LYS A 8 -3.41 4.18 -22.92
C LYS A 8 -3.54 4.14 -21.39
N TRP A 9 -2.82 3.25 -20.72
CA TRP A 9 -2.81 3.17 -19.26
C TRP A 9 -2.39 4.47 -18.59
N LYS A 10 -1.25 5.03 -19.01
CA LYS A 10 -0.70 6.29 -18.47
C LYS A 10 -1.69 7.45 -18.60
N ASN A 11 -2.31 7.59 -19.78
CA ASN A 11 -3.29 8.65 -20.04
C ASN A 11 -4.60 8.44 -19.27
N LEU A 12 -5.10 7.20 -19.22
CA LEU A 12 -6.34 6.87 -18.51
C LEU A 12 -6.21 7.15 -17.01
N ILE A 13 -5.13 6.66 -16.37
CA ILE A 13 -4.90 6.88 -14.94
C ILE A 13 -4.77 8.38 -14.64
N LYS A 14 -4.05 9.13 -15.47
CA LYS A 14 -3.94 10.58 -15.31
C LYS A 14 -5.32 11.24 -15.35
N LYS A 15 -6.11 10.95 -16.39
CA LYS A 15 -7.45 11.50 -16.56
C LYS A 15 -8.35 11.19 -15.36
N VAL A 16 -8.41 9.91 -14.93
CA VAL A 16 -9.24 9.50 -13.79
C VAL A 16 -8.82 10.21 -12.50
N LEU A 17 -7.51 10.39 -12.27
CA LEU A 17 -7.03 11.14 -11.11
C LEU A 17 -7.38 12.63 -11.19
N ASP A 18 -7.26 13.26 -12.36
CA ASP A 18 -7.70 14.64 -12.58
C ASP A 18 -9.21 14.79 -12.32
N ASP A 19 -10.03 13.87 -12.86
CA ASP A 19 -11.49 13.84 -12.66
C ASP A 19 -11.85 13.63 -11.18
N CYS A 20 -11.15 12.74 -10.45
CA CYS A 20 -11.37 12.53 -9.02
C CYS A 20 -11.07 13.81 -8.21
N TRP A 21 -10.04 14.55 -8.59
CA TRP A 21 -9.65 15.78 -7.93
C TRP A 21 -10.66 16.90 -8.19
N GLU A 22 -11.11 17.05 -9.44
CA GLU A 22 -12.15 17.98 -9.84
C GLU A 22 -13.48 17.66 -9.13
N PHE A 23 -13.90 16.39 -9.13
CA PHE A 23 -15.12 15.97 -8.44
C PHE A 23 -15.09 16.32 -6.94
N ARG A 24 -13.96 16.07 -6.27
CA ARG A 24 -13.78 16.43 -4.85
C ARG A 24 -13.87 17.95 -4.63
N SER A 25 -13.38 18.76 -5.57
CA SER A 25 -13.51 20.22 -5.50
C SER A 25 -14.96 20.69 -5.57
N LEU A 26 -15.82 19.98 -6.31
CA LEU A 26 -17.24 20.30 -6.47
C LEU A 26 -18.09 19.82 -5.30
N CYS A 27 -17.87 18.60 -4.79
CA CYS A 27 -18.75 17.97 -3.79
C CYS A 27 -18.24 18.06 -2.35
N GLY A 28 -17.01 18.51 -2.13
CA GLY A 28 -16.37 18.60 -0.81
C GLY A 28 -16.09 17.25 -0.12
N LYS A 29 -16.46 16.12 -0.74
CA LYS A 29 -16.25 14.76 -0.21
C LYS A 29 -15.23 14.00 -1.05
N PRO A 30 -14.34 13.20 -0.44
CA PRO A 30 -13.44 12.35 -1.20
C PRO A 30 -14.22 11.21 -1.88
N PHE A 31 -13.93 11.00 -3.17
CA PHE A 31 -14.20 9.75 -3.89
C PHE A 31 -13.43 8.59 -3.20
N ASP A 32 -13.75 7.33 -3.50
CA ASP A 32 -13.19 6.15 -2.80
C ASP A 32 -11.67 6.25 -2.65
N ARG A 33 -11.23 6.50 -1.40
CA ARG A 33 -9.81 6.71 -1.07
C ARG A 33 -8.95 5.50 -1.40
N GLY A 34 -9.51 4.29 -1.31
CA GLY A 34 -8.80 3.04 -1.61
C GLY A 34 -8.40 3.02 -3.07
N PHE A 35 -9.39 3.23 -3.94
CA PHE A 35 -9.20 3.33 -5.38
C PHE A 35 -8.21 4.44 -5.78
N ILE A 36 -8.33 5.65 -5.21
CA ILE A 36 -7.37 6.75 -5.48
C ILE A 36 -5.94 6.34 -5.08
N GLY A 37 -5.79 5.69 -3.92
CA GLY A 37 -4.49 5.17 -3.47
C GLY A 37 -3.86 4.21 -4.47
N GLU A 38 -4.64 3.23 -4.93
CA GLU A 38 -4.22 2.26 -5.94
C GLU A 38 -3.78 2.98 -7.23
N LEU A 39 -4.59 3.92 -7.75
CA LEU A 39 -4.26 4.70 -8.95
C LEU A 39 -2.98 5.54 -8.81
N LEU A 40 -2.73 6.11 -7.63
CA LEU A 40 -1.50 6.87 -7.37
C LEU A 40 -0.26 5.96 -7.40
N VAL A 41 -0.36 4.76 -6.83
CA VAL A 41 0.71 3.75 -6.93
C VAL A 41 0.92 3.31 -8.38
N LEU A 42 -0.16 3.05 -9.12
CA LEU A 42 -0.11 2.71 -10.55
C LEU A 42 0.60 3.79 -11.37
N LYS A 43 0.16 5.05 -11.23
CA LYS A 43 0.75 6.20 -11.93
C LYS A 43 2.25 6.25 -11.73
N ARG A 44 2.69 6.11 -10.47
CA ARG A 44 4.10 6.17 -10.11
C ARG A 44 4.91 5.03 -10.70
N LEU A 45 4.38 3.81 -10.68
CA LEU A 45 5.03 2.65 -11.29
C LEU A 45 5.19 2.80 -12.81
N LEU A 46 4.13 3.26 -13.50
CA LEU A 46 4.17 3.50 -14.93
C LEU A 46 5.18 4.59 -15.30
N GLU A 47 5.20 5.71 -14.57
CA GLU A 47 6.14 6.82 -14.80
C GLU A 47 7.60 6.38 -14.61
N LYS A 48 7.87 5.51 -13.63
CA LYS A 48 9.24 5.05 -13.36
C LYS A 48 9.73 3.97 -14.30
N TYR A 49 8.89 2.97 -14.59
CA TYR A 49 9.30 1.76 -15.29
C TYR A 49 8.90 1.76 -16.76
N GLU A 50 8.60 2.92 -17.35
CA GLU A 50 8.21 3.06 -18.76
C GLU A 50 9.10 2.25 -19.70
N VAL A 51 10.42 2.44 -19.63
CA VAL A 51 11.38 1.74 -20.50
C VAL A 51 11.30 0.22 -20.33
N GLN A 52 11.26 -0.28 -19.09
CA GLN A 52 11.23 -1.70 -18.80
C GLN A 52 9.87 -2.34 -19.13
N LEU A 53 8.78 -1.63 -18.87
CA LEU A 53 7.42 -2.07 -19.16
C LEU A 53 7.15 -2.15 -20.66
N CYS A 54 7.73 -1.23 -21.42
CA CYS A 54 7.65 -1.22 -22.88
C CYS A 54 8.63 -2.18 -23.56
N SER A 55 9.47 -2.88 -22.80
CA SER A 55 10.25 -4.01 -23.32
C SER A 55 9.40 -5.28 -23.46
N ASP A 56 9.91 -6.27 -24.18
CA ASP A 56 9.23 -7.57 -24.41
C ASP A 56 8.97 -8.36 -23.12
N SER A 57 9.65 -8.01 -22.03
CA SER A 57 9.61 -8.75 -20.77
C SER A 57 8.89 -8.03 -19.63
N GLY A 58 8.34 -6.85 -19.90
CA GLY A 58 7.61 -6.04 -18.92
C GLY A 58 6.11 -6.34 -18.92
N GLU A 59 5.54 -6.57 -17.75
CA GLU A 59 4.11 -6.82 -17.59
C GLU A 59 3.56 -6.14 -16.32
N PHE A 60 2.29 -5.78 -16.39
CA PHE A 60 1.59 -5.11 -15.33
C PHE A 60 0.19 -5.73 -15.14
N VAL A 61 -0.14 -6.16 -13.92
CA VAL A 61 -1.45 -6.69 -13.57
C VAL A 61 -2.08 -5.83 -12.47
N TYR A 62 -3.24 -5.24 -12.79
CA TYR A 62 -4.11 -4.61 -11.81
C TYR A 62 -5.15 -5.62 -11.34
N ALA A 63 -5.07 -6.02 -10.07
CA ALA A 63 -6.05 -6.87 -9.43
C ALA A 63 -7.07 -6.07 -8.61
N GLY A 64 -6.69 -4.87 -8.15
CA GLY A 64 -7.48 -4.06 -7.21
C GLY A 64 -7.96 -4.86 -6.00
N SER A 65 -9.12 -4.48 -5.48
CA SER A 65 -9.77 -5.13 -4.31
C SER A 65 -10.30 -6.56 -4.54
N SER A 66 -9.81 -7.32 -5.54
CA SER A 66 -10.27 -8.69 -5.89
C SER A 66 -9.88 -9.79 -4.87
N ASN A 67 -9.64 -9.44 -3.61
CA ASN A 67 -9.28 -10.36 -2.51
C ASN A 67 -8.03 -11.22 -2.75
N LYS A 68 -7.14 -10.87 -3.69
CA LYS A 68 -5.92 -11.64 -4.01
C LYS A 68 -4.77 -11.47 -3.00
N GLY A 69 -4.94 -10.60 -2.00
CA GLY A 69 -3.88 -10.29 -1.04
C GLY A 69 -2.87 -9.23 -1.51
N TRP A 70 -3.12 -8.63 -2.68
CA TRP A 70 -2.34 -7.57 -3.33
C TRP A 70 -3.24 -6.89 -4.37
N ASP A 71 -2.95 -5.62 -4.68
CA ASP A 71 -3.76 -4.83 -5.63
C ASP A 71 -3.07 -4.71 -6.99
N ILE A 72 -1.73 -4.73 -6.98
CA ILE A 72 -0.88 -4.52 -8.15
C ILE A 72 0.23 -5.57 -8.19
N GLU A 73 0.46 -6.19 -9.35
CA GLU A 73 1.66 -6.98 -9.64
C GLU A 73 2.43 -6.35 -10.79
N LEU A 74 3.71 -6.07 -10.55
CA LEU A 74 4.67 -5.58 -11.52
C LEU A 74 5.66 -6.68 -11.85
N LYS A 75 5.80 -7.01 -13.13
CA LYS A 75 6.76 -7.98 -13.62
C LYS A 75 7.75 -7.30 -14.56
N LEU A 76 9.04 -7.49 -14.27
CA LEU A 76 10.15 -6.92 -15.02
C LEU A 76 11.14 -8.06 -15.32
N GLY A 77 11.10 -8.59 -16.54
CA GLY A 77 11.82 -9.83 -16.85
C GLY A 77 11.17 -11.04 -16.15
N ASP A 78 12.01 -11.92 -15.61
CA ASP A 78 11.58 -13.10 -14.85
C ASP A 78 11.21 -12.78 -13.39
N LYS A 79 11.35 -11.53 -12.97
CA LYS A 79 11.09 -11.10 -11.61
C LYS A 79 9.72 -10.43 -11.53
N PHE A 80 8.99 -10.72 -10.46
CA PHE A 80 7.74 -10.04 -10.14
C PHE A 80 7.74 -9.51 -8.70
N ILE A 81 7.01 -8.43 -8.52
CA ILE A 81 6.82 -7.73 -7.25
C ILE A 81 5.34 -7.36 -7.13
N ARG A 82 4.78 -7.53 -5.94
CA ARG A 82 3.39 -7.23 -5.59
C ARG A 82 3.31 -6.05 -4.64
N PHE A 83 2.28 -5.23 -4.82
CA PHE A 83 2.00 -4.07 -3.98
C PHE A 83 0.57 -4.16 -3.44
N ASP A 84 0.42 -3.87 -2.16
CA ASP A 84 -0.85 -3.74 -1.43
C ASP A 84 -0.96 -2.28 -0.96
N ALA A 85 -1.78 -1.50 -1.64
CA ALA A 85 -1.93 -0.07 -1.45
C ALA A 85 -2.92 0.24 -0.32
N LYS A 86 -2.44 0.92 0.72
CA LYS A 86 -3.24 1.34 1.87
C LYS A 86 -3.37 2.85 1.84
N ALA A 87 -4.54 3.36 1.52
CA ALA A 87 -4.78 4.80 1.45
C ALA A 87 -5.49 5.36 2.69
N THR A 88 -5.18 6.62 2.99
CA THR A 88 -5.94 7.38 3.97
C THR A 88 -6.17 8.82 3.51
N THR A 89 -7.32 9.36 3.90
CA THR A 89 -7.61 10.80 3.90
C THR A 89 -7.71 11.34 5.32
N THR A 90 -7.59 10.47 6.34
CA THR A 90 -7.77 10.80 7.74
C THR A 90 -6.46 11.29 8.34
N LEU A 91 -6.54 12.39 9.10
CA LEU A 91 -5.44 12.92 9.89
C LEU A 91 -5.66 12.62 11.37
N ALA A 92 -4.58 12.35 12.10
CA ALA A 92 -4.58 12.35 13.55
C ALA A 92 -4.65 13.80 14.09
N PRO A 93 -4.92 14.01 15.40
CA PRO A 93 -5.00 15.36 15.99
C PRO A 93 -3.74 16.21 15.80
N ASN A 94 -2.58 15.58 15.64
CA ASN A 94 -1.30 16.24 15.34
C ASN A 94 -1.11 16.61 13.86
N GLY A 95 -2.12 16.40 13.01
CA GLY A 95 -2.08 16.71 11.58
C GLY A 95 -1.43 15.65 10.69
N GLU A 96 -0.89 14.56 11.27
CA GLU A 96 -0.21 13.50 10.52
C GLU A 96 -1.20 12.45 9.97
N PRO A 97 -0.88 11.76 8.85
CA PRO A 97 -1.79 10.78 8.27
C PRO A 97 -2.00 9.57 9.18
N ARG A 98 -3.25 9.09 9.24
CA ARG A 98 -3.64 7.93 10.05
C ARG A 98 -4.45 6.96 9.21
N TRP A 99 -3.96 5.74 9.04
CA TRP A 99 -4.62 4.71 8.22
C TRP A 99 -5.65 3.95 9.06
N VAL A 100 -6.89 4.10 8.63
CA VAL A 100 -8.07 3.57 9.33
C VAL A 100 -8.26 2.09 8.99
N ARG A 101 -8.54 1.29 10.03
CA ARG A 101 -9.12 -0.07 9.95
C ARG A 101 -8.51 -0.92 8.84
N GLN A 102 -7.23 -1.22 8.99
CA GLN A 102 -6.55 -2.13 8.08
C GLN A 102 -6.82 -3.56 8.52
N ALA A 103 -7.42 -4.35 7.62
CA ALA A 103 -7.67 -5.77 7.82
C ALA A 103 -6.34 -6.45 8.20
N SER A 104 -6.24 -6.86 9.46
CA SER A 104 -4.96 -7.33 10.00
C SER A 104 -4.88 -8.85 10.07
N ASN A 105 -6.04 -9.51 10.20
CA ASN A 105 -6.10 -10.96 10.28
C ASN A 105 -5.55 -11.56 8.99
N ASN A 106 -4.62 -12.50 9.16
CA ASN A 106 -3.89 -13.15 8.08
C ASN A 106 -2.99 -12.24 7.22
N ARG A 107 -2.97 -10.91 7.45
CA ARG A 107 -2.08 -9.95 6.76
C ARG A 107 -0.84 -9.66 7.60
N PHE A 108 -1.01 -9.05 8.77
CA PHE A 108 0.09 -8.62 9.63
C PHE A 108 0.26 -9.51 10.87
N CYS A 109 -0.87 -9.95 11.42
CA CYS A 109 -0.96 -10.71 12.65
C CYS A 109 -1.95 -11.86 12.44
N ASN A 110 -1.86 -12.87 13.30
CA ASN A 110 -2.95 -13.82 13.47
C ASN A 110 -3.84 -13.32 14.63
N VAL A 111 -5.13 -13.12 14.34
CA VAL A 111 -6.11 -12.65 15.32
C VAL A 111 -7.14 -13.76 15.53
N ILE A 112 -7.13 -14.37 16.71
CA ILE A 112 -8.11 -15.41 17.10
C ILE A 112 -9.15 -14.77 18.00
N ILE A 113 -10.42 -14.77 17.59
CA ILE A 113 -11.54 -14.20 18.36
C ILE A 113 -12.30 -15.32 19.07
N ASN A 114 -12.44 -15.23 20.39
CA ASN A 114 -13.41 -16.04 21.13
C ASN A 114 -14.81 -15.49 20.88
N LYS A 115 -15.66 -16.26 20.20
CA LYS A 115 -17.02 -15.83 19.81
C LYS A 115 -17.97 -15.59 20.97
N ARG A 116 -17.72 -16.17 22.16
CA ARG A 116 -18.63 -16.05 23.32
C ARG A 116 -18.48 -14.73 24.07
N ASN A 117 -17.27 -14.15 24.07
CA ASN A 117 -16.94 -12.96 24.87
C ASN A 117 -16.12 -11.93 24.08
N PHE A 118 -16.02 -12.10 22.76
CA PHE A 118 -15.29 -11.24 21.82
C PHE A 118 -13.83 -10.96 22.19
N ARG A 119 -13.24 -11.84 23.02
CA ARG A 119 -11.86 -11.72 23.45
C ARG A 119 -10.93 -12.13 22.33
N GLN A 120 -10.01 -11.24 21.94
CA GLN A 120 -9.05 -11.52 20.88
C GLN A 120 -7.67 -11.91 21.43
N LYS A 121 -7.09 -12.99 20.90
CA LYS A 121 -5.67 -13.35 21.05
C LYS A 121 -4.92 -12.97 19.79
N ILE A 122 -3.85 -12.19 19.93
CA ILE A 122 -3.07 -11.65 18.82
C ILE A 122 -1.67 -12.25 18.86
N SER A 123 -1.19 -12.75 17.73
CA SER A 123 0.17 -13.28 17.60
C SER A 123 0.83 -12.83 16.31
N LEU A 124 2.17 -12.78 16.32
CA LEU A 124 2.98 -12.43 15.17
C LEU A 124 2.90 -13.53 14.11
N LYS A 125 2.71 -13.14 12.85
CA LYS A 125 2.81 -14.07 11.71
C LYS A 125 4.28 -14.29 11.35
N LYS A 126 4.70 -15.55 11.26
CA LYS A 126 6.11 -15.94 11.02
C LYS A 126 6.46 -16.04 9.53
N ASP A 127 5.51 -16.39 8.68
CA ASP A 127 5.78 -16.52 7.24
C ASP A 127 5.82 -15.15 6.58
N PHE A 128 6.81 -14.92 5.73
CA PHE A 128 6.99 -13.68 5.00
C PHE A 128 6.97 -13.94 3.49
N ASN A 129 6.27 -13.08 2.74
CA ASN A 129 6.30 -13.06 1.29
C ASN A 129 7.34 -12.02 0.82
N PRO A 130 8.52 -12.45 0.33
CA PRO A 130 9.59 -11.53 -0.07
C PRO A 130 9.25 -10.68 -1.31
N LYS A 131 8.14 -11.00 -1.99
CA LYS A 131 7.69 -10.29 -3.19
C LYS A 131 6.54 -9.33 -2.91
N LEU A 132 6.06 -9.20 -1.67
CA LEU A 132 4.94 -8.33 -1.32
C LEU A 132 5.44 -7.08 -0.56
N PHE A 133 4.94 -5.92 -0.99
CA PHE A 133 5.16 -4.64 -0.36
C PHE A 133 3.84 -3.97 -0.01
N PHE A 134 3.78 -3.37 1.17
CA PHE A 134 2.68 -2.53 1.60
C PHE A 134 3.02 -1.08 1.30
N VAL A 135 2.16 -0.41 0.55
CA VAL A 135 2.37 0.98 0.13
C VAL A 135 1.31 1.83 0.80
N TYR A 136 1.69 2.51 1.88
CA TYR A 136 0.82 3.44 2.57
C TYR A 136 0.85 4.80 1.86
N VAL A 137 -0.31 5.25 1.39
CA VAL A 137 -0.48 6.46 0.58
C VAL A 137 -1.23 7.51 1.38
N ASP A 138 -0.64 8.70 1.51
CA ASP A 138 -1.33 9.89 2.00
C ASP A 138 -2.10 10.55 0.85
N VAL A 139 -3.38 10.16 0.70
CA VAL A 139 -4.28 10.71 -0.32
C VAL A 139 -4.73 12.13 0.06
N ASN A 140 -4.75 12.47 1.35
CA ASN A 140 -5.10 13.82 1.78
C ASN A 140 -4.08 14.86 1.28
N ALA A 141 -2.78 14.55 1.33
CA ALA A 141 -1.74 15.39 0.74
C ALA A 141 -1.96 15.59 -0.77
N TRP A 142 -2.34 14.54 -1.49
CA TRP A 142 -2.61 14.63 -2.93
C TRP A 142 -3.84 15.47 -3.23
N LEU A 143 -4.94 15.25 -2.50
CA LEU A 143 -6.16 16.03 -2.66
C LEU A 143 -5.90 17.53 -2.41
N LYS A 144 -5.09 17.89 -1.40
CA LYS A 144 -4.79 19.30 -1.07
C LYS A 144 -3.79 19.94 -2.02
N ASN A 145 -2.70 19.24 -2.32
CA ASN A 145 -1.49 19.85 -2.90
C ASN A 145 -1.05 19.17 -4.21
N ARG A 146 -1.84 18.25 -4.76
CA ARG A 146 -1.49 17.38 -5.89
C ARG A 146 -0.18 16.59 -5.70
N ARG A 147 0.24 16.43 -4.44
CA ARG A 147 1.44 15.68 -4.04
C ARG A 147 1.04 14.48 -3.18
N ALA A 148 1.36 13.28 -3.63
CA ALA A 148 1.20 12.06 -2.84
C ALA A 148 2.51 11.71 -2.13
N ASP A 149 2.45 11.51 -0.82
CA ASP A 149 3.54 10.92 -0.05
C ASP A 149 3.30 9.40 0.12
N TYR A 150 4.37 8.62 -0.03
CA TYR A 150 4.33 7.15 0.02
C TYR A 150 5.23 6.64 1.14
N TYR A 151 4.75 5.65 1.89
CA TYR A 151 5.51 4.96 2.93
C TYR A 151 5.48 3.47 2.64
N ILE A 152 6.65 2.84 2.49
CA ILE A 152 6.73 1.53 1.85
C ILE A 152 7.48 0.55 2.72
N LEU A 153 6.80 -0.54 3.04
CA LEU A 153 7.32 -1.60 3.88
C LEU A 153 7.26 -2.92 3.09
N SER A 154 8.33 -3.71 3.16
CA SER A 154 8.26 -5.13 2.81
C SER A 154 7.27 -5.85 3.73
N ASP A 155 6.72 -6.97 3.29
CA ASP A 155 5.88 -7.83 4.14
C ASP A 155 6.57 -8.21 5.45
N ARG A 156 7.90 -8.39 5.44
CA ARG A 156 8.71 -8.60 6.65
C ARG A 156 8.72 -7.38 7.57
N GLU A 157 9.03 -6.20 7.05
CA GLU A 157 9.03 -4.94 7.84
C GLU A 157 7.64 -4.67 8.43
N THR A 158 6.60 -4.77 7.59
CA THR A 158 5.20 -4.64 7.99
C THR A 158 4.85 -5.58 9.15
N LYS A 159 5.09 -6.88 9.01
CA LYS A 159 4.78 -7.86 10.06
C LYS A 159 5.58 -7.61 11.34
N LEU A 160 6.85 -7.22 11.23
CA LEU A 160 7.65 -6.92 12.41
C LEU A 160 7.20 -5.65 13.13
N VAL A 161 6.94 -4.56 12.41
CA VAL A 161 6.49 -3.29 13.00
C VAL A 161 5.11 -3.46 13.64
N PHE A 162 4.13 -3.87 12.84
CA PHE A 162 2.74 -3.96 13.29
C PHE A 162 2.49 -5.15 14.19
N GLY A 163 3.07 -6.30 13.86
CA GLY A 163 2.94 -7.51 14.68
C GLY A 163 3.52 -7.33 16.08
N LYS A 164 4.70 -6.71 16.22
CA LYS A 164 5.23 -6.38 17.55
C LYS A 164 4.40 -5.31 18.26
N LYS A 165 3.94 -4.26 17.56
CA LYS A 165 3.07 -3.22 18.14
C LYS A 165 1.83 -3.85 18.77
N TYR A 166 1.06 -4.62 17.99
CA TYR A 166 -0.18 -5.19 18.49
C TYR A 166 0.06 -6.34 19.46
N GLN A 167 1.08 -7.17 19.26
CA GLN A 167 1.43 -8.16 20.28
C GLN A 167 1.75 -7.51 21.62
N ARG A 168 2.53 -6.42 21.66
CA ARG A 168 2.88 -5.69 22.89
C ARG A 168 1.66 -5.03 23.53
N LEU A 169 0.85 -4.31 22.74
CA LEU A 169 -0.37 -3.64 23.22
C LEU A 169 -1.32 -4.62 23.91
N TYR A 170 -1.34 -5.87 23.43
CA TYR A 170 -2.25 -6.92 23.88
C TYR A 170 -1.52 -8.10 24.55
N ASN A 171 -0.29 -7.90 25.02
CA ASN A 171 0.59 -8.93 25.61
C ASN A 171 0.01 -9.47 26.92
N GLY A 172 -0.93 -10.41 26.81
CA GLY A 172 -1.77 -10.89 27.91
C GLY A 172 -3.04 -10.05 28.15
N LYS A 173 -3.20 -8.90 27.47
CA LYS A 173 -4.42 -8.08 27.55
C LYS A 173 -5.39 -8.48 26.45
N ILE A 174 -6.61 -8.77 26.87
CA ILE A 174 -7.73 -9.06 25.98
C ILE A 174 -8.14 -7.77 25.28
N ARG A 175 -8.09 -7.76 23.95
CA ARG A 175 -8.83 -6.77 23.15
C ARG A 175 -10.27 -7.24 23.07
N GLU A 176 -11.20 -6.46 23.60
CA GLU A 176 -12.64 -6.70 23.47
C GLU A 176 -13.14 -6.00 22.21
N SER A 177 -13.19 -6.74 21.10
CA SER A 177 -13.67 -6.21 19.82
C SER A 177 -14.13 -7.34 18.91
N GLY A 178 -15.17 -7.11 18.13
CA GLY A 178 -15.55 -8.00 17.03
C GLY A 178 -14.72 -7.79 15.76
N SER A 179 -14.01 -6.67 15.63
CA SER A 179 -13.25 -6.33 14.42
C SER A 179 -11.83 -6.87 14.47
N THR A 180 -11.37 -7.49 13.39
CA THR A 180 -9.96 -7.85 13.21
C THR A 180 -9.12 -6.72 12.62
N ASP A 181 -9.67 -5.51 12.48
CA ASP A 181 -8.94 -4.40 11.87
C ASP A 181 -8.11 -3.68 12.92
N PHE A 182 -6.95 -3.16 12.51
CA PHE A 182 -6.14 -2.29 13.36
C PHE A 182 -5.90 -0.92 12.72
N TRP A 183 -5.52 0.02 13.59
CA TRP A 183 -5.07 1.36 13.22
C TRP A 183 -3.58 1.35 12.93
N VAL A 184 -3.20 1.79 11.73
CA VAL A 184 -1.81 2.08 11.40
C VAL A 184 -1.60 3.58 11.52
N GLU A 185 -0.69 3.98 12.40
CA GLU A 185 -0.40 5.39 12.69
C GLU A 185 0.83 5.85 11.92
N TYR A 186 0.94 7.17 11.72
CA TYR A 186 2.08 7.78 11.05
C TYR A 186 3.42 7.35 11.66
N ASP A 187 3.52 7.33 13.00
CA ASP A 187 4.75 6.96 13.69
C ASP A 187 5.21 5.53 13.40
N ASP A 188 4.30 4.64 13.01
CA ASP A 188 4.64 3.27 12.62
C ASP A 188 5.34 3.22 11.25
N VAL A 189 5.03 4.18 10.37
CA VAL A 189 5.46 4.16 8.96
C VAL A 189 6.40 5.29 8.56
N LYS A 190 6.54 6.35 9.37
CA LYS A 190 7.27 7.58 9.02
C LYS A 190 8.72 7.35 8.59
N ASN A 191 9.41 6.38 9.21
CA ASN A 191 10.79 6.03 8.89
C ASN A 191 10.93 5.27 7.55
N PHE A 192 9.80 4.83 6.99
CA PHE A 192 9.69 4.17 5.70
C PHE A 192 9.18 5.12 4.61
N LYS A 193 9.12 6.43 4.90
CA LYS A 193 8.79 7.45 3.90
C LYS A 193 9.78 7.34 2.75
N ASP A 194 9.22 7.29 1.55
CA ASP A 194 10.02 7.23 0.36
C ASP A 194 10.72 8.58 0.12
N LYS A 195 12.05 8.57 0.28
CA LYS A 195 12.88 9.80 0.29
C LYS A 195 13.13 10.38 -1.09
N TYR A 196 12.73 9.69 -2.16
CA TYR A 196 13.01 10.11 -3.54
C TYR A 196 11.74 10.17 -4.41
N PRO A 197 10.78 11.07 -4.11
CA PRO A 197 9.57 11.23 -4.92
C PRO A 197 9.89 11.51 -6.39
N ASN A 198 10.97 12.25 -6.67
CA ASN A 198 11.38 12.63 -8.03
C ASN A 198 12.27 11.60 -8.75
N SER A 199 12.81 10.60 -8.04
CA SER A 199 13.58 9.52 -8.70
C SER A 199 12.68 8.46 -9.33
N GLY A 200 11.38 8.50 -9.01
CA GLY A 200 10.36 7.51 -9.39
C GLY A 200 10.56 6.11 -8.81
N GLU A 201 11.72 5.77 -8.24
CA GLU A 201 12.02 4.42 -7.77
C GLU A 201 11.51 4.21 -6.35
N PHE A 202 10.58 3.28 -6.17
CA PHE A 202 10.33 2.76 -4.83
C PHE A 202 11.62 2.14 -4.29
N ARG A 203 12.10 2.61 -3.12
CA ARG A 203 13.31 2.16 -2.41
C ARG A 203 13.54 0.64 -2.49
N VAL A 204 12.45 -0.12 -2.46
CA VAL A 204 12.41 -1.56 -2.28
C VAL A 204 12.53 -2.37 -3.56
N ILE A 205 12.37 -1.75 -4.73
CA ILE A 205 12.51 -2.46 -6.01
C ILE A 205 14.00 -2.71 -6.33
N LYS A 206 14.92 -1.79 -5.95
CA LYS A 206 16.37 -2.02 -6.09
C LYS A 206 16.85 -3.29 -5.39
N SER A 207 16.37 -3.57 -4.18
CA SER A 207 16.80 -4.75 -3.42
C SER A 207 16.27 -6.05 -4.00
N CYS A 208 15.08 -6.06 -4.60
CA CYS A 208 14.51 -7.24 -5.25
C CYS A 208 15.08 -7.49 -6.65
N LEU A 209 15.46 -6.42 -7.37
CA LEU A 209 15.95 -6.51 -8.74
C LEU A 209 17.46 -6.70 -8.86
N LYS A 210 18.27 -6.48 -7.81
CA LYS A 210 19.70 -6.84 -7.83
C LYS A 210 19.86 -8.29 -8.33
N LYS A 211 20.69 -8.48 -9.37
CA LYS A 211 21.09 -9.82 -9.83
C LYS A 211 21.75 -10.51 -8.63
N SER A 212 21.35 -11.75 -8.35
CA SER A 212 22.23 -12.63 -7.57
C SER A 212 23.54 -12.65 -8.34
N LYS A 213 24.63 -12.17 -7.72
CA LYS A 213 25.95 -12.44 -8.27
C LYS A 213 26.07 -13.96 -8.28
N LYS A 214 26.12 -14.54 -9.48
CA LYS A 214 26.57 -15.93 -9.67
C LYS A 214 28.01 -16.01 -9.24
#